data_AF-A0A9E6TE98-F1
#
_entry.id   AF-A0A9E6TE98-F1
#
_cell.length_a   1.000
_cell.length_b   1.000
_cell.length_c   1.000
_cell.angle_alpha   90.00
_cell.angle_beta   90.00
_cell.angle_gamma   90.00
#
_symmetry.space_group_name_H-M   'P 1'
#
loop_
_entity.id
_entity.type
_entity.pdbx_description
1 polymer ?
#
loop_
_entity_poly.entity_id
_entity_poly.type
_entity_poly.pdbx_seq_one_letter_code
_entity_poly.pdbx_strand_id
1 'polypeptide(L)'
;MELRINQKTYQVDADADTPLLWVIRDDLGMTGTKYGCGLAQCGACSVLVDGNVVRSCVTPVAGVVGREVTTIEAIESDEVGKRVVSTWVDLQVAQCGYCQSGQVMAATALLKQNPKPSDAQIEAAMVNLCRCGTYNAIHAAVHELAGKGEA
;
A
#
# COMPACT_ATOMS: atom_id res chain seq x y z
N MET A 1 -18.60 4.57 14.64
CA MET A 1 -17.41 5.39 14.96
C MET A 1 -16.99 6.23 13.76
N GLU A 2 -16.19 7.27 13.98
CA GLU A 2 -15.68 8.13 12.91
C GLU A 2 -14.28 7.71 12.47
N LEU A 3 -14.08 7.50 11.17
CA LEU A 3 -12.79 7.18 10.55
C LEU A 3 -12.44 8.18 9.45
N ARG A 4 -11.16 8.56 9.36
CA ARG A 4 -10.66 9.45 8.31
C ARG A 4 -9.87 8.64 7.28
N ILE A 5 -10.45 8.45 6.10
CA ILE A 5 -9.90 7.61 5.02
C ILE A 5 -9.88 8.43 3.73
N ASN A 6 -8.74 8.45 3.03
CA ASN A 6 -8.55 9.19 1.78
C ASN A 6 -8.99 10.66 1.89
N GLN A 7 -8.60 11.33 2.98
CA GLN A 7 -8.95 12.71 3.32
C GLN A 7 -10.44 12.98 3.52
N LYS A 8 -11.27 11.94 3.62
CA LYS A 8 -12.71 12.03 3.89
C LYS A 8 -13.04 11.39 5.23
N THR A 9 -14.02 11.97 5.90
CA THR A 9 -14.54 11.44 7.16
C THR A 9 -15.73 10.54 6.87
N TYR A 10 -15.69 9.31 7.40
CA TYR A 10 -16.74 8.31 7.28
C TYR A 10 -17.29 7.96 8.67
N GLN A 11 -18.61 7.88 8.77
CA GLN A 11 -19.26 7.25 9.91
C GLN A 11 -19.48 5.77 9.57
N VAL A 12 -18.89 4.89 10.38
CA VAL A 12 -18.93 3.44 10.17
C VAL A 12 -19.56 2.75 11.37
N ASP A 13 -20.37 1.72 11.13
CA ASP A 13 -20.98 0.89 12.17
C ASP A 13 -20.24 -0.45 12.23
N ALA A 14 -19.17 -0.49 13.03
CA ALA A 14 -18.30 -1.65 13.17
C ALA A 14 -17.83 -1.78 14.62
N ASP A 15 -17.62 -3.02 15.08
CA ASP A 15 -17.04 -3.29 16.39
C ASP A 15 -15.58 -2.80 16.46
N ALA A 16 -15.14 -2.38 17.64
CA ALA A 16 -13.81 -1.79 17.86
C ALA A 16 -12.63 -2.68 17.42
N ASP A 17 -12.80 -4.00 17.51
CA ASP A 17 -11.83 -5.03 17.13
C ASP A 17 -11.94 -5.47 15.67
N THR A 18 -12.93 -4.97 14.92
CA THR A 18 -13.09 -5.26 13.49
C THR A 18 -11.81 -4.88 12.75
N PRO A 19 -11.21 -5.81 11.97
CA PRO A 19 -10.08 -5.48 11.12
C PRO A 19 -10.43 -4.38 10.11
N LEU A 20 -9.57 -3.37 10.01
CA LEU A 20 -9.71 -2.22 9.12
C LEU A 20 -9.97 -2.62 7.66
N LEU A 21 -9.42 -3.76 7.23
CA LEU A 21 -9.64 -4.29 5.89
C LEU A 21 -11.13 -4.48 5.55
N TRP A 22 -11.94 -4.94 6.51
CA TRP A 22 -13.37 -5.20 6.27
C TRP A 22 -14.15 -3.91 6.14
N VAL A 23 -13.88 -2.92 6.99
CA VAL A 23 -14.51 -1.60 6.85
C VAL A 23 -14.15 -0.94 5.50
N ILE A 24 -12.89 -1.00 5.09
CA ILE A 24 -12.46 -0.44 3.79
C ILE A 24 -13.20 -1.09 2.63
N ARG A 25 -13.29 -2.43 2.64
CA ARG A 25 -13.78 -3.18 1.48
C ARG A 25 -15.30 -3.34 1.46
N ASP A 26 -15.87 -3.72 2.59
CA ASP A 26 -17.25 -4.21 2.67
C ASP A 26 -18.20 -3.06 3.01
N ASP A 27 -17.83 -2.19 3.96
CA ASP A 27 -18.67 -1.04 4.34
C ASP A 27 -18.51 0.13 3.35
N LEU A 28 -17.27 0.40 2.91
CA LEU A 28 -16.95 1.57 2.07
C LEU A 28 -16.77 1.25 0.59
N GLY A 29 -16.76 -0.03 0.20
CA GLY A 29 -16.68 -0.46 -1.20
C GLY A 29 -15.32 -0.21 -1.88
N MET A 30 -14.28 0.14 -1.13
CA MET A 30 -12.93 0.40 -1.64
C MET A 30 -12.16 -0.92 -1.79
N THR A 31 -12.40 -1.61 -2.91
CA THR A 31 -11.95 -2.99 -3.12
C THR A 31 -10.51 -3.14 -3.64
N GLY A 32 -9.79 -2.05 -3.87
CA GLY A 32 -8.40 -2.02 -4.31
C GLY A 32 -7.47 -2.64 -3.28
N THR A 33 -7.68 -2.38 -1.99
CA THR A 33 -6.98 -3.08 -0.90
C THR A 33 -7.42 -4.55 -0.84
N LYS A 34 -6.49 -5.52 -0.86
CA LYS A 34 -6.82 -6.95 -1.07
C LYS A 34 -6.71 -7.81 0.18
N TYR A 35 -7.57 -8.83 0.28
CA TYR A 35 -7.48 -9.92 1.25
C TYR A 35 -6.63 -11.08 0.70
N GLY A 36 -5.35 -11.16 1.08
CA GLY A 36 -4.49 -12.27 0.64
C GLY A 36 -4.39 -13.43 1.64
N CYS A 37 -4.02 -13.12 2.90
CA CYS A 37 -3.72 -14.15 3.91
C CYS A 37 -4.44 -13.99 5.25
N GLY A 38 -5.00 -12.82 5.57
CA GLY A 38 -5.59 -12.52 6.89
C GLY A 38 -4.61 -12.45 8.07
N LEU A 39 -3.35 -12.88 7.89
CA LEU A 39 -2.35 -13.04 8.96
C LEU A 39 -1.14 -12.09 8.85
N ALA A 40 -1.28 -10.94 8.19
CA ALA A 40 -0.21 -9.94 7.99
C ALA A 40 1.06 -10.38 7.20
N GLN A 41 1.07 -11.58 6.63
CA GLN A 41 2.25 -12.14 5.93
C GLN A 41 2.43 -11.62 4.50
N CYS A 42 1.36 -11.58 3.68
CA CYS A 42 1.51 -11.35 2.24
C CYS A 42 1.66 -9.89 1.84
N GLY A 43 1.16 -8.96 2.65
CA GLY A 43 1.17 -7.52 2.36
C GLY A 43 0.18 -7.00 1.32
N ALA A 44 -0.64 -7.86 0.71
CA ALA A 44 -1.66 -7.42 -0.27
C ALA A 44 -2.71 -6.44 0.30
N CYS A 45 -2.87 -6.42 1.63
CA CYS A 45 -3.77 -5.54 2.37
C CYS A 45 -3.12 -4.22 2.83
N SER A 46 -1.92 -3.89 2.37
CA SER A 46 -1.21 -2.67 2.80
C SER A 46 -2.03 -1.42 2.51
N VAL A 47 -2.13 -0.57 3.53
CA VAL A 47 -2.60 0.82 3.47
C VAL A 47 -1.55 1.71 4.14
N LEU A 48 -1.66 3.02 3.99
CA LEU A 48 -0.87 3.96 4.80
C LEU A 48 -1.72 4.45 5.97
N VAL A 49 -1.14 4.49 7.17
CA VAL A 49 -1.72 5.20 8.32
C VAL A 49 -0.70 6.24 8.77
N ASP A 50 -1.08 7.51 8.65
CA ASP A 50 -0.17 8.68 8.80
C ASP A 50 1.13 8.50 7.99
N GLY A 51 1.00 8.00 6.76
CA GLY A 51 2.14 7.78 5.85
C GLY A 51 2.96 6.51 6.09
N ASN A 52 2.66 5.72 7.12
CA ASN A 52 3.36 4.46 7.41
C ASN A 52 2.59 3.24 6.89
N VAL A 53 3.29 2.26 6.32
CA VAL A 53 2.66 1.03 5.84
C VAL A 53 2.10 0.22 6.99
N VAL A 54 0.81 -0.13 6.92
CA VAL A 54 0.10 -0.93 7.92
C VAL A 54 -0.64 -2.08 7.24
N ARG A 55 -0.66 -3.24 7.90
CA ARG A 55 -1.43 -4.42 7.44
C ARG A 55 -2.87 -4.30 7.94
N SER A 56 -3.77 -3.82 7.08
CA SER A 56 -5.17 -3.59 7.46
C SER A 56 -5.92 -4.86 7.90
N CYS A 57 -5.49 -6.05 7.45
CA CYS A 57 -6.14 -7.32 7.80
C CYS A 57 -6.03 -7.74 9.27
N VAL A 58 -5.09 -7.15 10.03
CA VAL A 58 -4.91 -7.44 11.47
C VAL A 58 -4.97 -6.20 12.34
N THR A 59 -5.25 -5.04 11.74
CA THR A 59 -5.29 -3.76 12.45
C THR A 59 -6.73 -3.48 12.86
N PRO A 60 -7.05 -3.43 14.16
CA PRO A 60 -8.39 -3.05 14.62
C PRO A 60 -8.73 -1.61 14.23
N VAL A 61 -9.98 -1.35 13.87
CA VAL A 61 -10.47 0.01 13.56
C VAL A 61 -10.29 0.98 14.72
N ALA A 62 -10.42 0.51 15.96
CA ALA A 62 -10.15 1.34 17.15
C ALA A 62 -8.71 1.88 17.19
N GLY A 63 -7.74 1.17 16.60
CA GLY A 63 -6.34 1.58 16.54
C GLY A 63 -6.03 2.68 15.52
N VAL A 64 -7.00 3.07 14.69
CA VAL A 64 -6.83 4.09 13.65
C VAL A 64 -7.80 5.27 13.78
N VAL A 65 -8.61 5.31 14.83
CA VAL A 65 -9.47 6.47 15.14
C VAL A 65 -8.61 7.73 15.29
N GLY A 66 -9.02 8.82 14.65
CA GLY A 66 -8.30 10.11 14.66
C GLY A 66 -7.04 10.17 13.80
N ARG A 67 -6.69 9.09 13.08
CA ARG A 67 -5.52 9.00 12.20
C ARG A 67 -5.96 9.05 10.74
N GLU A 68 -5.07 9.48 9.85
CA GLU A 68 -5.35 9.49 8.40
C GLU A 68 -4.98 8.14 7.79
N VAL A 69 -5.96 7.46 7.19
CA VAL A 69 -5.75 6.23 6.42
C VAL A 69 -5.76 6.57 4.92
N THR A 70 -4.71 6.22 4.19
CA THR A 70 -4.69 6.31 2.72
C THR A 70 -4.68 4.91 2.12
N THR A 71 -5.56 4.68 1.16
CA THR A 71 -5.72 3.43 0.41
C THR A 71 -5.19 3.57 -1.01
N ILE A 72 -5.16 2.46 -1.76
CA ILE A 72 -4.70 2.48 -3.15
C ILE A 72 -5.58 3.38 -4.03
N GLU A 73 -6.86 3.51 -3.71
CA GLU A 73 -7.85 4.34 -4.41
C GLU A 73 -7.49 5.83 -4.45
N ALA A 74 -6.69 6.30 -3.50
CA ALA A 74 -6.26 7.70 -3.43
C ALA A 74 -4.77 7.89 -3.70
N ILE A 75 -4.02 6.82 -4.01
CA ILE A 75 -2.55 6.90 -4.07
C ILE A 75 -2.04 7.84 -5.16
N GLU A 76 -2.76 7.95 -6.29
CA GLU A 76 -2.38 8.83 -7.40
C GLU A 76 -2.68 10.31 -7.13
N SER A 77 -3.34 10.63 -6.01
CA SER A 77 -3.46 12.02 -5.53
C SER A 77 -2.22 12.48 -4.76
N ASP A 78 -1.32 11.55 -4.40
CA ASP A 78 0.00 11.84 -3.86
C ASP A 78 1.03 11.90 -5.01
N GLU A 79 1.88 12.91 -5.05
CA GLU A 79 2.85 13.09 -6.14
C GLU A 79 3.85 11.92 -6.26
N VAL A 80 4.28 11.34 -5.13
CA VAL A 80 5.15 10.15 -5.15
C VAL A 80 4.35 8.93 -5.58
N GLY A 81 3.15 8.76 -5.02
CA GLY A 81 2.26 7.65 -5.38
C GLY A 81 1.90 7.62 -6.88
N LYS A 82 1.60 8.78 -7.47
CA LYS A 82 1.33 8.95 -8.89
C LYS A 82 2.53 8.55 -9.76
N ARG A 83 3.74 8.97 -9.38
CA ARG A 83 4.98 8.56 -10.07
C ARG A 83 5.20 7.05 -9.95
N VAL A 84 4.98 6.48 -8.76
CA VAL A 84 5.08 5.02 -8.55
C VAL A 84 4.13 4.28 -9.48
N VAL A 85 2.85 4.67 -9.56
CA VAL A 85 1.87 4.02 -10.44
C VAL A 85 2.26 4.16 -11.91
N SER A 86 2.68 5.36 -12.36
CA SER A 86 3.15 5.57 -13.73
C SER A 86 4.31 4.63 -14.07
N THR A 87 5.37 4.60 -13.25
CA THR A 87 6.53 3.72 -13.50
C THR A 87 6.15 2.24 -13.42
N TRP A 88 5.21 1.86 -12.55
CA TRP A 88 4.68 0.48 -12.51
C TRP A 88 4.03 0.07 -13.84
N VAL A 89 3.30 1.00 -14.47
CA VAL A 89 2.67 0.81 -15.78
C VAL A 89 3.72 0.82 -16.89
N ASP A 90 4.62 1.80 -16.90
CA ASP A 90 5.64 1.97 -17.93
C ASP A 90 6.56 0.75 -18.02
N LEU A 91 6.95 0.19 -16.87
CA LEU A 91 7.79 -1.01 -16.79
C LEU A 91 7.00 -2.32 -16.77
N GLN A 92 5.68 -2.28 -16.97
CA GLN A 92 4.80 -3.47 -17.00
C GLN A 92 5.01 -4.40 -15.80
N VAL A 93 5.15 -3.82 -14.59
CA VAL A 93 5.51 -4.56 -13.36
C VAL A 93 4.42 -5.57 -12.96
N ALA A 94 3.16 -5.23 -13.23
CA ALA A 94 2.02 -6.05 -12.88
C ALA A 94 1.80 -7.21 -13.87
N GLN A 95 1.75 -8.43 -13.35
CA GLN A 95 1.19 -9.59 -14.08
C GLN A 95 -0.27 -9.81 -13.68
N CYS A 96 -0.57 -10.67 -12.70
CA CYS A 96 -1.95 -10.90 -12.26
C CYS A 96 -2.58 -9.71 -11.51
N GLY A 97 -1.79 -8.71 -11.13
CA GLY A 97 -2.24 -7.49 -10.45
C GLY A 97 -2.57 -7.63 -8.96
N TYR A 98 -2.82 -8.83 -8.43
CA TYR A 98 -3.41 -9.01 -7.10
C TYR A 98 -2.57 -8.40 -5.95
N CYS A 99 -1.26 -8.63 -5.93
CA CYS A 99 -0.38 -8.06 -4.89
C CYS A 99 -0.02 -6.59 -5.14
N GLN A 100 -0.29 -6.05 -6.34
CA GLN A 100 0.33 -4.82 -6.81
C GLN A 100 -0.19 -3.58 -6.08
N SER A 101 -1.46 -3.57 -5.66
CA SER A 101 -1.96 -2.50 -4.80
C SER A 101 -1.12 -2.38 -3.53
N GLY A 102 -0.87 -3.49 -2.82
CA GLY A 102 -0.04 -3.46 -1.63
C GLY A 102 1.43 -3.11 -1.90
N GLN A 103 1.97 -3.51 -3.06
CA GLN A 103 3.34 -3.16 -3.48
C GLN A 103 3.48 -1.65 -3.73
N VAL A 104 2.54 -1.06 -4.46
CA VAL A 104 2.51 0.40 -4.74
C VAL A 104 2.45 1.19 -3.44
N MET A 105 1.63 0.77 -2.47
CA MET A 105 1.56 1.41 -1.16
C MET A 105 2.91 1.34 -0.42
N ALA A 106 3.59 0.19 -0.45
CA ALA A 106 4.90 0.02 0.19
C ALA A 106 6.00 0.86 -0.48
N ALA A 107 6.07 0.84 -1.82
CA ALA A 107 7.05 1.62 -2.58
C ALA A 107 6.85 3.13 -2.38
N THR A 108 5.59 3.58 -2.36
CA THR A 108 5.26 5.00 -2.09
C THR A 108 5.74 5.41 -0.71
N ALA A 109 5.48 4.61 0.33
CA ALA A 109 5.93 4.92 1.68
C ALA A 109 7.46 4.98 1.79
N LEU A 110 8.15 4.00 1.20
CA LEU A 110 9.62 3.96 1.15
C LEU A 110 10.18 5.23 0.51
N LEU A 111 9.71 5.59 -0.69
CA LEU A 111 10.24 6.72 -1.47
C LEU A 111 9.91 8.08 -0.84
N LYS A 112 8.80 8.18 -0.10
CA LYS A 112 8.48 9.39 0.69
C LYS A 112 9.41 9.54 1.89
N GLN A 113 9.79 8.45 2.54
CA GLN A 113 10.69 8.48 3.70
C GLN A 113 12.16 8.62 3.29
N ASN A 114 12.55 7.97 2.20
CA ASN A 114 13.89 8.00 1.65
C ASN A 114 13.82 8.01 0.11
N PRO A 115 13.98 9.19 -0.53
CA PRO A 115 13.93 9.31 -1.99
C PRO A 115 15.07 8.58 -2.74
N LYS A 116 16.13 8.17 -2.04
CA LYS A 116 17.29 7.47 -2.61
C LYS A 116 17.68 6.25 -1.75
N PRO A 117 16.79 5.24 -1.63
CA PRO A 117 17.06 4.08 -0.80
C PRO A 117 18.20 3.24 -1.40
N SER A 118 19.07 2.71 -0.54
CA SER A 118 20.01 1.64 -0.91
C SER A 118 19.27 0.34 -1.19
N ASP A 119 19.91 -0.59 -1.88
CA ASP A 119 19.26 -1.84 -2.31
C ASP A 119 18.82 -2.67 -1.10
N ALA A 120 19.66 -2.71 -0.06
CA ALA A 120 19.30 -3.32 1.23
C ALA A 120 18.05 -2.68 1.89
N GLN A 121 17.85 -1.37 1.71
CA GLN A 121 16.64 -0.70 2.19
C GLN A 121 15.42 -1.02 1.32
N ILE A 122 15.60 -1.18 0.01
CA ILE A 122 14.54 -1.62 -0.89
C ILE A 122 14.10 -3.04 -0.52
N GLU A 123 15.04 -3.96 -0.34
CA GLU A 123 14.77 -5.34 0.09
C GLU A 123 14.05 -5.40 1.44
N ALA A 124 14.46 -4.58 2.40
CA ALA A 124 13.85 -4.54 3.73
C ALA A 124 12.43 -3.94 3.73
N ALA A 125 12.11 -3.04 2.80
CA ALA A 125 10.81 -2.37 2.73
C ALA A 125 9.81 -3.11 1.81
N MET A 126 10.29 -3.70 0.72
CA MET A 126 9.46 -4.32 -0.34
C MET A 126 9.20 -5.81 -0.05
N VAL A 127 8.81 -6.13 1.18
CA VAL A 127 8.63 -7.50 1.69
C VAL A 127 7.27 -8.13 1.33
N ASN A 128 6.49 -7.50 0.46
CA ASN A 128 5.20 -8.02 0.04
C ASN A 128 5.36 -9.23 -0.91
N LEU A 129 4.56 -10.26 -0.72
CA LEU A 129 4.63 -11.48 -1.51
C LEU A 129 4.01 -11.30 -2.90
N CYS A 130 4.72 -11.77 -3.93
CA CYS A 130 4.26 -11.83 -5.31
C CYS A 130 4.44 -13.26 -5.87
N ARG A 131 3.35 -13.95 -6.20
CA ARG A 131 3.43 -15.33 -6.73
C ARG A 131 3.75 -15.38 -8.23
N CYS A 132 3.52 -14.30 -8.94
CA CYS A 132 3.98 -14.11 -10.32
C CYS A 132 5.49 -13.88 -10.42
N GLY A 133 6.17 -13.61 -9.31
CA GLY A 133 7.62 -13.45 -9.27
C GLY A 133 8.14 -12.16 -9.89
N THR A 134 7.36 -11.07 -9.90
CA THR A 134 7.75 -9.80 -10.55
C THR A 134 8.72 -8.93 -9.74
N TYR A 135 9.45 -9.54 -8.79
CA TYR A 135 10.35 -8.82 -7.87
C TYR A 135 11.44 -8.02 -8.59
N ASN A 136 12.02 -8.56 -9.67
CA ASN A 136 13.03 -7.85 -10.45
C ASN A 136 12.45 -6.57 -11.10
N ALA A 137 11.22 -6.65 -11.61
CA ALA A 137 10.54 -5.49 -12.20
C ALA A 137 10.15 -4.46 -11.13
N ILE A 138 9.73 -4.92 -9.95
CA ILE A 138 9.49 -4.05 -8.78
C ILE A 138 10.77 -3.32 -8.39
N HIS A 139 11.89 -4.04 -8.32
CA HIS A 139 13.20 -3.46 -7.97
C HIS A 139 13.63 -2.42 -9.01
N ALA A 140 13.55 -2.75 -10.30
CA ALA A 140 13.84 -1.83 -11.40
C ALA A 140 12.98 -0.55 -11.33
N ALA A 141 11.68 -0.68 -11.04
CA ALA A 141 10.80 0.48 -10.88
C ALA A 141 11.22 1.38 -9.72
N VAL A 142 11.60 0.81 -8.57
CA VAL A 142 12.07 1.61 -7.42
C VAL A 142 13.41 2.29 -7.73
N HIS A 143 14.32 1.63 -8.46
CA HIS A 143 15.58 2.22 -8.92
C HIS A 143 15.36 3.42 -9.84
N GLU A 144 14.51 3.27 -10.86
CA GLU A 144 14.14 4.34 -11.78
C GLU A 144 13.59 5.55 -11.01
N LEU A 145 12.68 5.31 -10.08
CA LEU A 145 12.07 6.36 -9.24
C LEU A 145 13.07 7.06 -8.32
N ALA A 146 14.11 6.35 -7.88
CA ALA A 146 15.21 6.85 -7.06
C ALA A 146 16.29 7.59 -7.87
N GLY A 147 16.15 7.67 -9.20
CA GLY A 147 17.14 8.27 -10.09
C GLY A 147 18.41 7.45 -10.22
N LYS A 148 18.32 6.14 -9.95
CA LYS A 148 19.36 5.15 -10.22
C LYS A 148 19.00 4.50 -11.56
N GLY A 149 19.47 5.06 -12.67
CA GLY A 149 19.30 4.42 -13.99
C GLY A 149 19.87 2.99 -14.01
N GLU A 150 19.41 2.17 -14.97
CA GLU A 150 19.60 0.71 -15.06
C GLU A 150 20.87 0.18 -14.38
N ALA A 151 20.65 -0.69 -13.38
CA ALA A 151 21.66 -1.61 -12.83
C ALA A 151 21.63 -2.93 -13.61
#